data_AF-A0A0D3JU09-F1
#
_entry.id   AF-A0A0D3JU09-F1
#
_cell.length_a   1.000
_cell.length_b   1.000
_cell.length_c   1.000
_cell.angle_alpha   90.00
_cell.angle_beta   90.00
_cell.angle_gamma   90.00
#
_symmetry.space_group_name_H-M   'P 1'
#
loop_
_entity.id
_entity.type
_entity.pdbx_description
1 polymer ?
#
loop_
_entity_poly.entity_id
_entity_poly.type
_entity_poly.pdbx_seq_one_letter_code
_entity_poly.pdbx_strand_id
1 'polypeptide(L)'
;MRTAADLWCSNEAAALAEYGNIADWDLSRITDLSCLFSASSAWCGWSGSSTTGKSTCDPDISSWVTSAATDMSSMFHGATAFNKDISSWNTSAVRSMISMFEGASSFDKDISSWDTSAVLYMSGMFRGATSFDKDISSWDTSAVLYMTGMFEGAISFDKDLSSWDVSAVVDGLMGAMFEGASSLSDCNKALIQASFSTQTSAWPSDYNSWGLLCTGVCGDGTALDAVTRKCEVSLGNGTEVLDGKVEVVLGSATEVVDGKVEIACSDNRRLEEAQEEGAQEAAAASIVDGLLARHPDFVAELRRANLDEKAIKIMLELGQDFRLPALA
;
A
#
# COMPACT_ATOMS: atom_id res chain seq x y z
N MET A 1 -13.27 -29.01 -9.81
CA MET A 1 -12.20 -28.13 -9.28
C MET A 1 -11.71 -28.58 -7.90
N ARG A 2 -12.55 -28.62 -6.86
CA ARG A 2 -12.14 -29.01 -5.49
C ARG A 2 -11.36 -30.33 -5.40
N THR A 3 -11.88 -31.41 -5.99
CA THR A 3 -11.17 -32.70 -6.05
C THR A 3 -9.80 -32.61 -6.73
N ALA A 4 -9.69 -31.83 -7.80
CA ALA A 4 -8.41 -31.61 -8.49
C ALA A 4 -7.43 -30.83 -7.62
N ALA A 5 -7.90 -29.80 -6.91
CA ALA A 5 -7.08 -29.02 -5.96
C ALA A 5 -6.65 -29.85 -4.73
N ASP A 6 -7.50 -30.76 -4.26
CA ASP A 6 -7.18 -31.70 -3.18
C ASP A 6 -6.11 -32.71 -3.63
N LEU A 7 -6.24 -33.24 -4.85
CA LEU A 7 -5.23 -34.12 -5.43
C LEU A 7 -3.93 -33.36 -5.68
N TRP A 8 -3.99 -32.11 -6.17
CA TRP A 8 -2.80 -31.30 -6.43
C TRP A 8 -1.95 -31.14 -5.18
N CYS A 9 -2.59 -30.80 -4.06
CA CYS A 9 -1.87 -30.56 -2.81
C CYS A 9 -1.43 -31.85 -2.08
N SER A 10 -2.07 -32.99 -2.35
CA SER A 10 -1.69 -34.28 -1.75
C SER A 10 -0.74 -35.11 -2.61
N ASN A 11 -0.83 -34.99 -3.93
CA ASN A 11 -0.02 -35.68 -4.93
C ASN A 11 -0.06 -34.95 -6.28
N GLU A 12 0.81 -33.96 -6.44
CA GLU A 12 0.92 -33.14 -7.65
C GLU A 12 1.11 -33.98 -8.93
N ALA A 13 1.92 -35.05 -8.89
CA ALA A 13 2.16 -35.90 -10.05
C ALA A 13 0.89 -36.62 -10.53
N ALA A 14 0.05 -37.08 -9.59
CA ALA A 14 -1.25 -37.67 -9.94
C ALA A 14 -2.22 -36.61 -10.46
N ALA A 15 -2.23 -35.42 -9.86
CA ALA A 15 -3.07 -34.31 -10.33
C ALA A 15 -2.70 -33.86 -11.73
N LEU A 16 -1.40 -33.75 -12.04
CA LEU A 16 -0.89 -33.41 -13.37
C LEU A 16 -1.31 -34.45 -14.41
N ALA A 17 -1.26 -35.74 -14.06
CA ALA A 17 -1.64 -36.82 -14.96
C ALA A 17 -3.16 -36.86 -15.25
N GLU A 18 -4.00 -36.49 -14.28
CA GLU A 18 -5.45 -36.61 -14.40
C GLU A 18 -6.15 -35.31 -14.82
N TYR A 19 -5.68 -34.17 -14.32
CA TYR A 19 -6.30 -32.85 -14.48
C TYR A 19 -5.42 -31.85 -15.24
N GLY A 20 -4.20 -32.23 -15.62
CA GLY A 20 -3.24 -31.31 -16.23
C GLY A 20 -2.64 -30.33 -15.22
N ASN A 21 -1.86 -29.36 -15.72
CA ASN A 21 -1.21 -28.37 -14.88
C ASN A 21 -2.26 -27.42 -14.28
N ILE A 22 -2.16 -27.16 -12.97
CA ILE A 22 -3.07 -26.26 -12.25
C ILE A 22 -3.12 -24.86 -12.86
N ALA A 23 -2.01 -24.36 -13.42
CA ALA A 23 -1.92 -23.04 -14.05
C ALA A 23 -2.82 -22.91 -15.29
N ASP A 24 -3.19 -24.03 -15.93
CA ASP A 24 -3.96 -24.07 -17.17
C ASP A 24 -5.46 -24.31 -16.94
N TRP A 25 -5.91 -24.41 -15.68
CA TRP A 25 -7.32 -24.68 -15.38
C TRP A 25 -8.21 -23.50 -15.77
N ASP A 26 -9.33 -23.79 -16.43
CA ASP A 26 -10.33 -22.78 -16.83
C ASP A 26 -11.27 -22.45 -15.64
N LEU A 27 -11.15 -21.23 -15.14
CA LEU A 27 -11.97 -20.68 -14.06
C LEU A 27 -13.04 -19.68 -14.54
N SER A 28 -13.20 -19.48 -15.85
CA SER A 28 -14.04 -18.42 -16.44
C SER A 28 -15.52 -18.45 -16.01
N ARG A 29 -15.98 -19.56 -15.44
CA ARG A 29 -17.35 -19.76 -14.96
C ARG A 29 -17.45 -20.09 -13.47
N ILE A 30 -16.33 -20.10 -12.75
CA ILE A 30 -16.28 -20.47 -11.34
C ILE A 30 -16.55 -19.22 -10.50
N THR A 31 -17.72 -19.20 -9.86
CA THR A 31 -18.15 -18.09 -9.00
C THR A 31 -17.77 -18.29 -7.53
N ASP A 32 -17.50 -19.52 -7.14
CA ASP A 32 -17.18 -19.91 -5.76
C ASP A 32 -15.81 -20.59 -5.72
N LEU A 33 -14.83 -19.86 -5.18
CA LEU A 33 -13.47 -20.33 -4.88
C LEU A 33 -13.26 -20.54 -3.38
N SER A 34 -14.31 -20.36 -2.56
CA SER A 34 -14.21 -20.50 -1.12
C SER A 34 -13.60 -21.85 -0.75
N CYS A 35 -12.78 -21.91 0.31
CA CYS A 35 -12.20 -23.15 0.82
C CYS A 35 -11.34 -23.99 -0.14
N LEU A 36 -11.01 -23.52 -1.35
CA LEU A 36 -10.37 -24.38 -2.37
C LEU A 36 -9.01 -24.95 -1.92
N PHE A 37 -8.25 -24.18 -1.15
CA PHE A 37 -6.95 -24.56 -0.58
C PHE A 37 -6.93 -24.50 0.96
N SER A 38 -8.10 -24.54 1.61
CA SER A 38 -8.17 -24.50 3.07
C SER A 38 -7.54 -25.75 3.70
N ALA A 39 -6.65 -25.55 4.67
CA ALA A 39 -6.10 -26.59 5.53
C ALA A 39 -6.94 -26.85 6.78
N SER A 40 -8.07 -26.15 6.95
CA SER A 40 -9.04 -26.38 8.03
C SER A 40 -10.41 -26.79 7.48
N SER A 41 -11.03 -27.74 8.15
CA SER A 41 -12.42 -28.13 7.90
C SER A 41 -13.43 -27.36 8.77
N ALA A 42 -12.98 -26.53 9.72
CA ALA A 42 -13.84 -25.90 10.72
C ALA A 42 -14.92 -24.98 10.14
N TRP A 43 -14.67 -24.43 8.94
CA TRP A 43 -15.57 -23.50 8.24
C TRP A 43 -15.97 -23.98 6.85
N CYS A 44 -15.26 -24.98 6.33
CA CYS A 44 -15.49 -25.58 5.02
C CYS A 44 -16.46 -26.76 5.17
N GLY A 45 -17.73 -26.43 5.40
CA GLY A 45 -18.80 -27.34 5.86
C GLY A 45 -19.31 -28.41 4.88
N TRP A 46 -18.51 -28.87 3.92
CA TRP A 46 -18.90 -29.95 3.01
C TRP A 46 -18.20 -31.26 3.36
N SER A 47 -18.99 -32.34 3.44
CA SER A 47 -18.52 -33.71 3.61
C SER A 47 -17.68 -34.16 2.41
N GLY A 48 -16.37 -33.94 2.47
CA GLY A 48 -15.43 -34.36 1.42
C GLY A 48 -14.26 -33.41 1.16
N SER A 49 -14.20 -32.23 1.79
CA SER A 49 -13.03 -31.35 1.67
C SER A 49 -11.82 -31.99 2.35
N SER A 50 -10.81 -32.38 1.57
CA SER A 50 -9.56 -32.88 2.13
C SER A 50 -8.68 -31.71 2.56
N THR A 51 -8.20 -31.75 3.80
CA THR A 51 -7.15 -30.82 4.27
C THR A 51 -5.74 -31.37 4.02
N THR A 52 -5.62 -32.58 3.45
CA THR A 52 -4.35 -33.27 3.28
C THR A 52 -3.44 -32.50 2.33
N GLY A 53 -2.24 -32.17 2.80
CA GLY A 53 -1.23 -31.45 2.03
C GLY A 53 -1.48 -29.95 1.85
N LYS A 54 -2.67 -29.43 2.23
CA LYS A 54 -3.06 -28.02 2.03
C LYS A 54 -2.19 -27.03 2.82
N SER A 55 -1.75 -27.39 4.02
CA SER A 55 -0.87 -26.53 4.83
C SER A 55 0.53 -26.34 4.20
N THR A 56 0.97 -27.27 3.36
CA THR A 56 2.28 -27.28 2.69
C THR A 56 2.18 -26.97 1.19
N CYS A 57 0.97 -26.79 0.66
CA CYS A 57 0.73 -26.57 -0.75
C CYS A 57 0.98 -25.10 -1.12
N ASP A 58 1.72 -24.86 -2.19
CA ASP A 58 2.02 -23.51 -2.68
C ASP A 58 1.93 -23.48 -4.23
N PRO A 59 0.73 -23.70 -4.81
CA PRO A 59 0.56 -23.89 -6.24
C PRO A 59 0.72 -22.57 -7.00
N ASP A 60 1.36 -22.62 -8.18
CA ASP A 60 1.39 -21.46 -9.08
C ASP A 60 0.04 -21.31 -9.79
N ILE A 61 -0.69 -20.28 -9.39
CA ILE A 61 -2.05 -19.96 -9.82
C ILE A 61 -2.15 -18.49 -10.29
N SER A 62 -1.01 -17.90 -10.60
CA SER A 62 -0.88 -16.51 -11.06
C SER A 62 -1.58 -16.24 -12.40
N SER A 63 -1.77 -17.28 -13.22
CA SER A 63 -2.41 -17.20 -14.55
C SER A 63 -3.94 -17.37 -14.53
N TRP A 64 -4.54 -17.61 -13.36
CA TRP A 64 -5.96 -17.92 -13.26
C TRP A 64 -6.86 -16.75 -13.66
N VAL A 65 -7.91 -17.05 -14.44
CA VAL A 65 -8.96 -16.08 -14.78
C VAL A 65 -10.03 -16.07 -13.70
N THR A 66 -9.94 -15.14 -12.75
CA THR A 66 -10.82 -15.06 -11.57
C THR A 66 -12.02 -14.11 -11.71
N SER A 67 -12.21 -13.49 -12.88
CA SER A 67 -13.22 -12.43 -13.09
C SER A 67 -14.69 -12.82 -12.80
N ALA A 68 -15.00 -14.12 -12.75
CA ALA A 68 -16.34 -14.63 -12.40
C ALA A 68 -16.51 -14.88 -10.89
N ALA A 69 -15.42 -14.91 -10.12
CA ALA A 69 -15.46 -15.28 -8.71
C ALA A 69 -16.17 -14.19 -7.88
N THR A 70 -17.18 -14.60 -7.13
CA THR A 70 -17.92 -13.76 -6.19
C THR A 70 -17.62 -14.12 -4.73
N ASP A 71 -17.11 -15.32 -4.46
CA ASP A 71 -16.78 -15.79 -3.12
C ASP A 71 -15.38 -16.42 -3.10
N MET A 72 -14.49 -15.87 -2.29
CA MET A 72 -13.13 -16.37 -2.04
C MET A 72 -12.90 -16.70 -0.55
N SER A 73 -13.99 -16.85 0.22
CA SER A 73 -13.92 -17.05 1.67
C SER A 73 -13.09 -18.29 2.04
N SER A 74 -12.17 -18.14 2.99
CA SER A 74 -11.33 -19.21 3.51
C SER A 74 -10.52 -19.96 2.45
N MET A 75 -10.30 -19.37 1.26
CA MET A 75 -9.64 -20.05 0.15
C MET A 75 -8.26 -20.60 0.55
N PHE A 76 -7.49 -19.87 1.36
CA PHE A 76 -6.16 -20.26 1.87
C PHE A 76 -6.12 -20.36 3.39
N HIS A 77 -7.26 -20.57 4.05
CA HIS A 77 -7.30 -20.65 5.51
C HIS A 77 -6.42 -21.80 6.02
N GLY A 78 -5.43 -21.48 6.86
CA GLY A 78 -4.45 -22.41 7.40
C GLY A 78 -3.42 -22.94 6.38
N ALA A 79 -3.38 -22.42 5.16
CA ALA A 79 -2.40 -22.77 4.15
C ALA A 79 -1.04 -22.15 4.49
N THR A 80 -0.39 -22.65 5.54
CA THR A 80 0.78 -22.02 6.18
C THR A 80 1.95 -21.76 5.23
N ALA A 81 2.13 -22.57 4.19
CA ALA A 81 3.19 -22.43 3.19
C ALA A 81 2.82 -21.57 1.98
N PHE A 82 1.54 -21.22 1.81
CA PHE A 82 1.09 -20.46 0.64
C PHE A 82 1.70 -19.06 0.62
N ASN A 83 2.42 -18.74 -0.45
CA ASN A 83 3.04 -17.44 -0.67
C ASN A 83 3.28 -17.20 -2.18
N LYS A 84 2.34 -17.62 -3.03
CA LYS A 84 2.40 -17.41 -4.48
C LYS A 84 1.79 -16.08 -4.89
N ASP A 85 2.33 -15.51 -5.96
CA ASP A 85 1.87 -14.24 -6.50
C ASP A 85 0.47 -14.41 -7.12
N ILE A 86 -0.44 -13.56 -6.67
CA ILE A 86 -1.85 -13.47 -7.06
C ILE A 86 -2.26 -12.02 -7.32
N SER A 87 -1.29 -11.12 -7.52
CA SER A 87 -1.50 -9.70 -7.82
C SER A 87 -2.29 -9.46 -9.13
N SER A 88 -2.24 -10.44 -10.05
CA SER A 88 -2.91 -10.42 -11.35
C SER A 88 -4.41 -10.76 -11.30
N TRP A 89 -4.91 -11.23 -10.16
CA TRP A 89 -6.30 -11.68 -10.04
C TRP A 89 -7.27 -10.52 -10.19
N ASN A 90 -8.35 -10.76 -10.93
CA ASN A 90 -9.47 -9.83 -11.00
C ASN A 90 -10.43 -10.12 -9.84
N THR A 91 -10.56 -9.16 -8.91
CA THR A 91 -11.41 -9.24 -7.72
C THR A 91 -12.66 -8.35 -7.78
N SER A 92 -12.90 -7.65 -8.90
CA SER A 92 -13.99 -6.66 -9.05
C SER A 92 -15.40 -7.22 -8.83
N ALA A 93 -15.59 -8.54 -8.97
CA ALA A 93 -16.87 -9.22 -8.73
C ALA A 93 -16.97 -9.83 -7.32
N VAL A 94 -15.87 -9.87 -6.56
CA VAL A 94 -15.80 -10.56 -5.27
C VAL A 94 -16.62 -9.80 -4.23
N ARG A 95 -17.48 -10.54 -3.52
CA ARG A 95 -18.32 -10.04 -2.43
C ARG A 95 -17.82 -10.48 -1.07
N SER A 96 -17.15 -11.63 -0.98
CA SER A 96 -16.68 -12.19 0.29
C SER A 96 -15.22 -12.66 0.20
N MET A 97 -14.43 -12.20 1.18
CA MET A 97 -13.03 -12.58 1.41
C MET A 97 -12.82 -13.04 2.87
N ILE A 98 -13.89 -13.45 3.55
CA ILE A 98 -13.86 -13.87 4.97
C ILE A 98 -12.77 -14.92 5.16
N SER A 99 -11.86 -14.68 6.12
CA SER A 99 -10.80 -15.63 6.50
C SER A 99 -9.94 -16.12 5.33
N MET A 100 -9.86 -15.40 4.21
CA MET A 100 -9.20 -15.89 2.99
C MET A 100 -7.75 -16.31 3.24
N PHE A 101 -7.00 -15.55 4.04
CA PHE A 101 -5.62 -15.82 4.45
C PHE A 101 -5.47 -16.07 5.95
N GLU A 102 -6.56 -16.40 6.65
CA GLU A 102 -6.48 -16.68 8.09
C GLU A 102 -5.53 -17.86 8.35
N GLY A 103 -4.46 -17.65 9.11
CA GLY A 103 -3.44 -18.66 9.40
C GLY A 103 -2.53 -19.02 8.21
N ALA A 104 -2.59 -18.29 7.09
CA ALA A 104 -1.63 -18.40 5.99
C ALA A 104 -0.32 -17.69 6.39
N SER A 105 0.39 -18.26 7.36
CA SER A 105 1.46 -17.59 8.11
C SER A 105 2.61 -17.04 7.25
N SER A 106 2.88 -17.65 6.08
CA SER A 106 3.96 -17.24 5.17
C SER A 106 3.52 -16.25 4.09
N PHE A 107 2.22 -15.95 3.98
CA PHE A 107 1.70 -15.11 2.91
C PHE A 107 2.14 -13.66 3.11
N ASP A 108 2.89 -13.12 2.14
CA ASP A 108 3.38 -11.75 2.11
C ASP A 108 3.56 -11.30 0.65
N LYS A 109 2.51 -11.47 -0.17
CA LYS A 109 2.49 -11.01 -1.58
C LYS A 109 1.68 -9.75 -1.74
N ASP A 110 2.13 -8.92 -2.66
CA ASP A 110 1.47 -7.66 -3.00
C ASP A 110 0.12 -7.95 -3.64
N ILE A 111 -0.91 -7.34 -3.06
CA ILE A 111 -2.31 -7.40 -3.47
C ILE A 111 -2.94 -6.00 -3.45
N SER A 112 -2.11 -4.96 -3.46
CA SER A 112 -2.52 -3.55 -3.52
C SER A 112 -3.32 -3.21 -4.78
N SER A 113 -3.14 -3.99 -5.85
CA SER A 113 -3.81 -3.87 -7.15
C SER A 113 -5.25 -4.42 -7.18
N TRP A 114 -5.69 -5.13 -6.14
CA TRP A 114 -7.02 -5.72 -6.10
C TRP A 114 -8.12 -4.65 -6.04
N ASP A 115 -9.16 -4.84 -6.85
CA ASP A 115 -10.39 -4.06 -6.76
C ASP A 115 -11.26 -4.64 -5.65
N THR A 116 -11.40 -3.89 -4.55
CA THR A 116 -12.20 -4.28 -3.38
C THR A 116 -13.54 -3.55 -3.29
N SER A 117 -13.87 -2.69 -4.26
CA SER A 117 -15.07 -1.81 -4.22
C SER A 117 -16.39 -2.57 -4.11
N ALA A 118 -16.40 -3.85 -4.51
CA ALA A 118 -17.56 -4.73 -4.44
C ALA A 118 -17.63 -5.59 -3.16
N VAL A 119 -16.57 -5.64 -2.36
CA VAL A 119 -16.42 -6.56 -1.23
C VAL A 119 -17.27 -6.07 -0.04
N LEU A 120 -18.03 -6.99 0.54
CA LEU A 120 -18.92 -6.73 1.67
C LEU A 120 -18.39 -7.36 2.98
N TYR A 121 -17.63 -8.46 2.87
CA TYR A 121 -17.22 -9.27 4.02
C TYR A 121 -15.71 -9.54 4.02
N MET A 122 -14.99 -9.01 5.00
CA MET A 122 -13.53 -9.16 5.19
C MET A 122 -13.13 -9.68 6.58
N SER A 123 -14.09 -10.15 7.38
CA SER A 123 -13.80 -10.69 8.72
C SER A 123 -12.68 -11.72 8.70
N GLY A 124 -11.70 -11.57 9.57
CA GLY A 124 -10.58 -12.48 9.72
C GLY A 124 -9.66 -12.63 8.50
N MET A 125 -9.76 -11.79 7.47
CA MET A 125 -9.06 -11.99 6.19
C MET A 125 -7.57 -12.29 6.34
N PHE A 126 -6.86 -11.62 7.26
CA PHE A 126 -5.43 -11.79 7.56
C PHE A 126 -5.18 -12.27 8.99
N ARG A 127 -6.19 -12.83 9.66
CA ARG A 127 -6.06 -13.29 11.05
C ARG A 127 -4.97 -14.35 11.18
N GLY A 128 -3.92 -14.10 11.95
CA GLY A 128 -2.78 -15.01 12.08
C GLY A 128 -1.93 -15.17 10.81
N ALA A 129 -2.09 -14.30 9.80
CA ALA A 129 -1.17 -14.21 8.66
C ALA A 129 0.11 -13.48 9.12
N THR A 130 0.93 -14.18 9.91
CA THR A 130 1.98 -13.56 10.73
C THR A 130 3.02 -12.76 9.95
N SER A 131 3.29 -13.13 8.68
CA SER A 131 4.28 -12.46 7.83
C SER A 131 3.71 -11.34 6.95
N PHE A 132 2.38 -11.18 6.88
CA PHE A 132 1.76 -10.23 5.96
C PHE A 132 2.07 -8.79 6.37
N ASP A 133 2.75 -8.04 5.51
CA ASP A 133 3.10 -6.63 5.74
C ASP A 133 3.07 -5.80 4.44
N LYS A 134 2.08 -6.05 3.57
CA LYS A 134 1.93 -5.31 2.31
C LYS A 134 0.99 -4.13 2.46
N ASP A 135 1.33 -3.06 1.75
CA ASP A 135 0.52 -1.85 1.70
C ASP A 135 -0.77 -2.14 0.93
N ILE A 136 -1.88 -1.92 1.62
CA ILE A 136 -3.25 -2.07 1.11
C ILE A 136 -4.08 -0.82 1.43
N SER A 137 -3.42 0.31 1.68
CA SER A 137 -4.04 1.62 1.93
C SER A 137 -4.86 2.12 0.73
N SER A 138 -4.60 1.57 -0.47
CA SER A 138 -5.31 1.87 -1.73
C SER A 138 -6.66 1.17 -1.89
N TRP A 139 -6.99 0.19 -1.04
CA TRP A 139 -8.23 -0.56 -1.16
C TRP A 139 -9.46 0.32 -0.91
N ASP A 140 -10.49 0.15 -1.73
CA ASP A 140 -11.81 0.74 -1.52
C ASP A 140 -12.59 -0.15 -0.53
N THR A 141 -12.81 0.36 0.68
CA THR A 141 -13.54 -0.33 1.74
C THR A 141 -14.94 0.24 1.99
N SER A 142 -15.40 1.19 1.16
CA SER A 142 -16.64 1.94 1.36
C SER A 142 -17.91 1.06 1.36
N ALA A 143 -17.84 -0.13 0.77
CA ALA A 143 -18.92 -1.12 0.75
C ALA A 143 -18.83 -2.17 1.87
N VAL A 144 -17.74 -2.23 2.63
CA VAL A 144 -17.48 -3.32 3.57
C VAL A 144 -18.35 -3.18 4.81
N LEU A 145 -19.02 -4.27 5.16
CA LEU A 145 -19.96 -4.34 6.29
C LEU A 145 -19.38 -5.09 7.51
N TYR A 146 -18.42 -6.00 7.29
CA TYR A 146 -17.86 -6.89 8.32
C TYR A 146 -16.33 -6.95 8.24
N MET A 147 -15.63 -6.56 9.32
CA MET A 147 -14.16 -6.52 9.40
C MET A 147 -13.61 -7.07 10.73
N THR A 148 -14.43 -7.79 11.51
CA THR A 148 -14.04 -8.36 12.81
C THR A 148 -12.76 -9.19 12.68
N GLY A 149 -11.76 -8.92 13.54
CA GLY A 149 -10.51 -9.67 13.61
C GLY A 149 -9.68 -9.68 12.33
N MET A 150 -9.86 -8.72 11.41
CA MET A 150 -9.22 -8.75 10.08
C MET A 150 -7.70 -8.93 10.14
N PHE A 151 -7.00 -8.33 11.10
CA PHE A 151 -5.56 -8.41 11.34
C PHE A 151 -5.22 -8.99 12.72
N GLU A 152 -6.15 -9.71 13.36
CA GLU A 152 -5.90 -10.33 14.66
C GLU A 152 -4.71 -11.30 14.56
N GLY A 153 -3.63 -11.07 15.32
CA GLY A 153 -2.42 -11.89 15.27
C GLY A 153 -1.60 -11.77 13.97
N ALA A 154 -1.85 -10.76 13.12
CA ALA A 154 -0.98 -10.43 11.98
C ALA A 154 0.30 -9.73 12.51
N ILE A 155 1.23 -10.53 13.05
CA ILE A 155 2.35 -10.06 13.86
C ILE A 155 3.16 -8.96 13.18
N SER A 156 3.53 -9.14 11.91
CA SER A 156 4.39 -8.23 11.15
C SER A 156 3.69 -7.01 10.55
N PHE A 157 2.36 -6.92 10.61
CA PHE A 157 1.60 -5.89 9.91
C PHE A 157 1.84 -4.50 10.52
N ASP A 158 2.40 -3.59 9.72
CA ASP A 158 2.64 -2.20 10.08
C ASP A 158 2.40 -1.26 8.89
N LYS A 159 1.11 -1.06 8.55
CA LYS A 159 0.69 -0.16 7.46
C LYS A 159 -0.36 0.84 7.93
N ASP A 160 -0.30 2.03 7.34
CA ASP A 160 -1.25 3.11 7.57
C ASP A 160 -2.54 2.81 6.78
N LEU A 161 -3.63 2.54 7.50
CA LEU A 161 -4.95 2.29 6.90
C LEU A 161 -5.91 3.48 7.09
N SER A 162 -5.41 4.64 7.50
CA SER A 162 -6.26 5.80 7.82
C SER A 162 -7.05 6.34 6.62
N SER A 163 -6.68 5.97 5.39
CA SER A 163 -7.38 6.29 4.14
C SER A 163 -8.65 5.47 3.91
N TRP A 164 -8.85 4.35 4.61
CA TRP A 164 -10.01 3.50 4.41
C TRP A 164 -11.31 4.18 4.83
N ASP A 165 -12.35 3.99 4.01
CA ASP A 165 -13.72 4.35 4.34
C ASP A 165 -14.35 3.20 5.13
N VAL A 166 -14.62 3.42 6.41
CA VAL A 166 -15.23 2.45 7.32
C VAL A 166 -16.64 2.86 7.76
N SER A 167 -17.23 3.86 7.09
CA SER A 167 -18.53 4.41 7.47
C SER A 167 -19.69 3.43 7.30
N ALA A 168 -19.56 2.45 6.39
CA ALA A 168 -20.54 1.41 6.14
C ALA A 168 -20.48 0.22 7.12
N VAL A 169 -19.41 0.10 7.92
CA VAL A 169 -19.21 -1.06 8.79
C VAL A 169 -20.30 -1.09 9.87
N VAL A 170 -20.93 -2.25 10.02
CA VAL A 170 -22.05 -2.45 10.95
C VAL A 170 -21.54 -2.44 12.40
N ASP A 171 -22.31 -1.81 13.28
CA ASP A 171 -22.02 -1.69 14.70
C ASP A 171 -21.69 -3.05 15.34
N GLY A 172 -20.57 -3.13 16.06
CA GLY A 172 -20.05 -4.35 16.68
C GLY A 172 -19.26 -5.29 15.76
N LEU A 173 -19.06 -4.95 14.48
CA LEU A 173 -18.37 -5.81 13.50
C LEU A 173 -16.96 -5.33 13.11
N MET A 174 -16.31 -4.59 14.02
CA MET A 174 -14.86 -4.24 13.99
C MET A 174 -14.10 -4.75 15.22
N GLY A 175 -14.70 -5.62 16.03
CA GLY A 175 -14.07 -6.16 17.24
C GLY A 175 -12.76 -6.88 16.93
N ALA A 176 -11.79 -6.78 17.85
CA ALA A 176 -10.48 -7.46 17.79
C ALA A 176 -9.67 -7.24 16.49
N MET A 177 -9.99 -6.24 15.67
CA MET A 177 -9.42 -6.03 14.34
C MET A 177 -7.89 -6.12 14.31
N PHE A 178 -7.21 -5.59 15.32
CA PHE A 178 -5.75 -5.58 15.46
C PHE A 178 -5.23 -6.26 16.74
N GLU A 179 -6.05 -7.06 17.41
CA GLU A 179 -5.61 -7.75 18.63
C GLU A 179 -4.43 -8.68 18.32
N GLY A 180 -3.28 -8.49 18.99
CA GLY A 180 -2.07 -9.28 18.74
C GLY A 180 -1.26 -8.90 17.50
N ALA A 181 -1.62 -7.86 16.75
CA ALA A 181 -0.79 -7.28 15.68
C ALA A 181 0.37 -6.46 16.29
N SER A 182 1.38 -7.15 16.82
CA SER A 182 2.39 -6.57 17.70
C SER A 182 3.36 -5.58 17.04
N SER A 183 3.57 -5.67 15.71
CA SER A 183 4.44 -4.74 14.97
C SER A 183 3.74 -3.47 14.53
N LEU A 184 2.40 -3.37 14.66
CA LEU A 184 1.68 -2.16 14.30
C LEU A 184 2.20 -0.99 15.14
N SER A 185 2.85 -0.04 14.46
CA SER A 185 3.51 1.09 15.08
C SER A 185 2.50 2.00 15.75
N ASP A 186 2.96 2.70 16.78
CA ASP A 186 2.14 3.65 17.54
C ASP A 186 1.63 4.81 16.69
N CYS A 187 2.36 5.17 15.63
CA CYS A 187 1.88 6.13 14.65
C CYS A 187 0.78 5.56 13.76
N ASN A 188 0.93 4.36 13.18
CA ASN A 188 -0.16 3.75 12.41
C ASN A 188 -1.43 3.56 13.27
N LYS A 189 -1.27 3.14 14.54
CA LYS A 189 -2.38 3.08 15.51
C LYS A 189 -3.10 4.43 15.67
N ALA A 190 -2.36 5.51 15.93
CA ALA A 190 -2.96 6.83 16.15
C ALA A 190 -3.73 7.33 14.93
N LEU A 191 -3.24 7.04 13.72
CA LEU A 191 -3.83 7.48 12.46
C LEU A 191 -5.10 6.72 12.13
N ILE A 192 -5.04 5.40 12.29
CA ILE A 192 -6.21 4.53 12.16
C ILE A 192 -7.29 4.96 13.17
N GLN A 193 -6.91 5.19 14.43
CA GLN A 193 -7.83 5.69 15.47
C GLN A 193 -8.45 7.04 15.07
N ALA A 194 -7.64 8.02 14.68
CA ALA A 194 -8.10 9.35 14.35
C ALA A 194 -9.09 9.36 13.17
N SER A 195 -8.84 8.51 12.17
CA SER A 195 -9.75 8.33 11.03
C SER A 195 -11.00 7.55 11.42
N PHE A 196 -10.86 6.29 11.85
CA PHE A 196 -11.98 5.35 11.95
C PHE A 196 -12.98 5.75 13.04
N SER A 197 -12.51 6.29 14.17
CA SER A 197 -13.39 6.72 15.26
C SER A 197 -14.33 7.87 14.90
N THR A 198 -14.05 8.61 13.81
CA THR A 198 -14.90 9.71 13.33
C THR A 198 -15.92 9.25 12.27
N GLN A 199 -15.67 8.12 11.62
CA GLN A 199 -16.48 7.63 10.51
C GLN A 199 -17.62 6.71 10.96
N THR A 200 -17.44 5.94 12.03
CA THR A 200 -18.41 4.91 12.46
C THR A 200 -18.45 4.70 13.98
N SER A 201 -19.61 4.33 14.51
CA SER A 201 -19.75 3.87 15.91
C SER A 201 -19.24 2.44 16.12
N ALA A 202 -19.04 1.69 15.04
CA ALA A 202 -18.56 0.30 15.10
C ALA A 202 -17.12 0.19 15.65
N TRP A 203 -16.37 1.29 15.63
CA TRP A 203 -14.99 1.35 16.10
C TRP A 203 -14.89 1.04 17.61
N PRO A 204 -14.18 -0.03 18.02
CA PRO A 204 -14.16 -0.47 19.42
C PRO A 204 -13.54 0.54 20.38
N SER A 205 -14.13 0.68 21.56
CA SER A 205 -13.62 1.56 22.61
C SER A 205 -12.24 1.17 23.14
N ASP A 206 -11.84 -0.10 22.97
CA ASP A 206 -10.54 -0.62 23.41
C ASP A 206 -9.37 0.06 22.66
N TYR A 207 -9.63 0.59 21.46
CA TYR A 207 -8.66 1.34 20.68
C TYR A 207 -8.59 2.83 21.01
N ASN A 208 -9.50 3.37 21.84
CA ASN A 208 -9.52 4.81 22.16
C ASN A 208 -8.19 5.35 22.73
N SER A 209 -7.37 4.49 23.34
CA SER A 209 -6.04 4.85 23.84
C SER A 209 -5.02 5.16 22.73
N TRP A 210 -5.27 4.73 21.50
CA TRP A 210 -4.34 4.84 20.37
C TRP A 210 -4.09 6.27 19.91
N GLY A 211 -5.06 7.18 20.11
CA GLY A 211 -4.96 8.57 19.67
C GLY A 211 -3.85 9.36 20.39
N LEU A 212 -3.25 8.81 21.45
CA LEU A 212 -2.18 9.43 22.23
C LEU A 212 -0.82 8.75 22.01
N LEU A 213 -0.71 7.76 21.11
CA LEU A 213 0.49 6.92 21.01
C LEU A 213 1.55 7.48 20.05
N CYS A 214 1.17 8.25 19.02
CA CYS A 214 2.15 8.90 18.13
C CYS A 214 2.72 10.18 18.76
N THR A 215 3.46 10.04 19.87
CA THR A 215 4.18 11.13 20.50
C THR A 215 5.58 11.23 19.91
N GLY A 216 5.69 11.94 18.78
CA GLY A 216 6.97 12.36 18.22
C GLY A 216 7.38 13.73 18.74
N VAL A 217 8.70 13.96 18.81
CA VAL A 217 9.27 15.29 18.93
C VAL A 217 9.88 15.62 17.57
N CYS A 218 9.55 16.78 17.02
CA CYS A 218 10.15 17.29 15.79
C CYS A 218 11.66 17.48 15.98
N GLY A 219 12.43 17.54 14.90
CA GLY A 219 13.89 17.66 14.97
C GLY A 219 14.40 18.91 15.73
N ASP A 220 13.51 19.88 15.98
CA ASP A 220 13.74 21.10 16.77
C ASP A 220 13.29 21.00 18.24
N GLY A 221 12.76 19.85 18.67
CA GLY A 221 12.26 19.63 20.03
C GLY A 221 10.81 20.05 20.27
N THR A 222 10.06 20.49 19.24
CA THR A 222 8.61 20.76 19.35
C THR A 222 7.78 19.49 19.32
N ALA A 223 6.59 19.51 19.92
CA ALA A 223 5.68 18.37 19.90
C ALA A 223 5.11 18.19 18.49
N LEU A 224 5.19 16.97 17.95
CA LEU A 224 4.49 16.61 16.72
C LEU A 224 2.99 16.68 16.95
N ASP A 225 2.25 17.42 16.10
CA ASP A 225 0.79 17.45 16.21
C ASP A 225 0.22 16.05 15.95
N ALA A 226 -0.46 15.50 16.96
CA ALA A 226 -0.94 14.12 16.97
C ALA A 226 -2.04 13.83 15.94
N VAL A 227 -2.63 14.86 15.31
CA VAL A 227 -3.76 14.74 14.39
C VAL A 227 -3.34 14.98 12.94
N THR A 228 -2.52 16.00 12.71
CA THR A 228 -2.12 16.48 11.37
C THR A 228 -0.72 16.04 10.96
N ARG A 229 0.06 15.47 11.90
CA ARG A 229 1.47 15.11 11.70
C ARG A 229 2.34 16.28 11.23
N LYS A 230 1.96 17.51 11.56
CA LYS A 230 2.77 18.70 11.27
C LYS A 230 3.55 19.10 12.52
N CYS A 231 4.83 19.38 12.32
CA CYS A 231 5.59 20.17 13.27
C CYS A 231 5.10 21.60 13.16
N GLU A 232 4.54 22.16 14.24
CA GLU A 232 4.33 23.60 14.31
C GLU A 232 5.70 24.28 14.32
N VAL A 233 6.12 24.82 13.18
CA VAL A 233 7.29 25.68 13.15
C VAL A 233 6.89 27.00 13.83
N SER A 234 7.30 27.19 15.09
CA SER A 234 7.21 28.51 15.75
C SER A 234 8.20 29.48 15.11
N LEU A 235 7.80 30.07 13.99
CA LEU A 235 8.50 31.22 13.43
C LEU A 235 8.06 32.45 14.25
N GLY A 236 9.01 33.08 14.94
CA GLY A 236 8.75 34.28 15.75
C GLY A 236 7.98 35.35 14.96
N ASN A 237 7.16 36.12 15.68
CA ASN A 237 6.20 37.13 15.17
C ASN A 237 6.36 37.52 13.69
N GLY A 238 5.40 37.11 12.86
CA GLY A 238 5.18 37.66 11.51
C GLY A 238 5.22 36.67 10.34
N THR A 239 5.11 35.36 10.57
CA THR A 239 5.15 34.36 9.49
C THR A 239 3.86 33.55 9.39
N GLU A 240 3.30 33.41 8.19
CA GLU A 240 2.15 32.54 7.90
C GLU A 240 2.57 31.40 6.96
N VAL A 241 1.98 30.22 7.15
CA VAL A 241 2.18 29.04 6.30
C VAL A 241 0.89 28.77 5.53
N LEU A 242 0.96 28.84 4.20
CA LEU A 242 -0.14 28.49 3.28
C LEU A 242 0.32 27.36 2.36
N ASP A 243 -0.45 26.27 2.33
CA ASP A 243 -0.41 25.23 1.30
C ASP A 243 0.98 24.65 0.94
N GLY A 244 1.80 24.37 1.97
CA GLY A 244 3.06 23.64 1.80
C GLY A 244 4.24 24.46 1.29
N LYS A 245 4.16 25.80 1.31
CA LYS A 245 5.33 26.69 1.12
C LYS A 245 5.55 27.56 2.36
N VAL A 246 6.82 27.78 2.71
CA VAL A 246 7.25 28.68 3.80
C VAL A 246 7.64 30.01 3.17
N GLU A 247 6.93 31.08 3.51
CA GLU A 247 7.27 32.45 3.11
C GLU A 247 7.99 33.12 4.29
N VAL A 248 9.26 33.51 4.13
CA VAL A 248 10.02 34.16 5.23
C VAL A 248 10.09 35.66 4.97
N VAL A 249 9.47 36.45 5.85
CA VAL A 249 9.53 37.93 5.77
C VAL A 249 10.74 38.43 6.57
N LEU A 250 11.80 38.83 5.88
CA LEU A 250 12.96 39.48 6.50
C LEU A 250 12.88 41.01 6.31
N GLY A 251 12.10 41.68 7.15
CA GLY A 251 11.91 43.13 7.05
C GLY A 251 11.04 43.52 5.84
N SER A 252 11.53 44.37 4.93
CA SER A 252 10.75 44.90 3.80
C SER A 252 10.93 44.16 2.46
N ALA A 253 11.46 42.93 2.48
CA ALA A 253 11.61 42.10 1.28
C ALA A 253 11.13 40.67 1.54
N THR A 254 10.48 40.08 0.54
CA THR A 254 9.92 38.72 0.55
C THR A 254 10.75 37.83 -0.37
N GLU A 255 11.14 36.63 0.10
CA GLU A 255 11.76 35.60 -0.73
C GLU A 255 11.06 34.25 -0.50
N VAL A 256 10.68 33.58 -1.59
CA VAL A 256 9.98 32.28 -1.58
C VAL A 256 10.99 31.20 -1.96
N VAL A 257 11.28 30.27 -1.05
CA VAL A 257 12.17 29.13 -1.33
C VAL A 257 11.30 27.90 -1.63
N ASP A 258 11.36 27.41 -2.87
CA ASP A 258 10.73 26.14 -3.25
C ASP A 258 11.58 24.97 -2.72
N GLY A 259 11.06 24.26 -1.72
CA GLY A 259 11.63 23.05 -1.18
C GLY A 259 10.56 22.24 -0.46
N LYS A 260 10.28 21.03 -0.97
CA LYS A 260 9.35 20.08 -0.38
C LYS A 260 9.92 19.63 0.98
N VAL A 261 9.24 19.96 2.09
CA VAL A 261 9.62 19.45 3.42
C VAL A 261 8.98 18.08 3.59
N GLU A 262 9.76 17.02 3.36
CA GLU A 262 9.35 15.66 3.71
C GLU A 262 9.70 15.40 5.19
N ILE A 263 8.67 15.24 6.01
CA ILE A 263 8.79 14.89 7.43
C ILE A 263 8.85 13.37 7.52
N ALA A 264 10.06 12.82 7.69
CA ALA A 264 10.25 11.41 8.01
C ALA A 264 10.06 11.18 9.52
N CYS A 265 9.09 10.34 9.90
CA CYS A 265 8.99 9.83 11.27
C CYS A 265 10.16 8.90 11.57
N SER A 266 10.81 9.09 12.72
CA SER A 266 12.05 8.41 13.12
C SER A 266 11.94 6.90 13.35
N ASP A 267 10.74 6.33 13.33
CA ASP A 267 10.53 4.91 13.63
C ASP A 267 10.41 4.00 12.40
N ASN A 268 10.47 4.55 11.18
CA ASN A 268 10.42 3.73 9.98
C ASN A 268 11.82 3.27 9.55
N ARG A 269 12.37 2.29 10.27
CA ARG A 269 13.61 1.64 9.85
C ARG A 269 13.29 0.65 8.71
N ARG A 270 13.19 1.18 7.48
CA ARG A 270 13.59 0.49 6.24
C ARG A 270 13.91 1.51 5.14
N LEU A 271 15.14 1.99 5.20
CA LEU A 271 15.90 2.44 4.03
C LEU A 271 16.23 1.19 3.22
N GLU A 272 15.48 0.92 2.15
CA GLU A 272 15.94 0.13 1.01
C GLU A 272 14.96 0.43 -0.15
N GLU A 273 15.49 0.89 -1.28
CA GLU A 273 14.82 1.17 -2.57
C GLU A 273 14.29 2.61 -2.86
N ALA A 274 15.05 3.65 -2.51
CA ALA A 274 14.91 4.99 -3.11
C ALA A 274 16.25 5.62 -3.56
N GLN A 275 17.24 4.80 -3.92
CA GLN A 275 18.61 5.28 -4.20
C GLN A 275 19.03 5.36 -5.67
N GLU A 276 18.17 5.07 -6.66
CA GLU A 276 18.60 5.12 -8.08
C GLU A 276 18.06 6.29 -8.92
N GLU A 277 16.98 6.97 -8.54
CA GLU A 277 16.49 8.12 -9.34
C GLU A 277 17.17 9.45 -8.98
N GLY A 278 17.51 9.69 -7.70
CA GLY A 278 18.13 10.95 -7.26
C GLY A 278 19.58 11.17 -7.71
N ALA A 279 20.26 10.13 -8.19
CA ALA A 279 21.65 10.22 -8.67
C ALA A 279 21.75 10.73 -10.12
N GLN A 280 20.71 10.56 -10.94
CA GLN A 280 20.72 11.02 -12.34
C GLN A 280 20.46 12.53 -12.47
N GLU A 281 19.64 13.10 -11.59
CA GLU A 281 19.29 14.53 -11.63
C GLU A 281 20.46 15.43 -11.17
N ALA A 282 21.22 14.99 -10.15
CA ALA A 282 22.42 15.69 -9.70
C ALA A 282 23.57 15.65 -10.72
N ALA A 283 23.66 14.57 -11.52
CA ALA A 283 24.65 14.46 -12.59
C ALA A 283 24.32 15.37 -13.78
N ALA A 284 23.03 15.52 -14.13
CA ALA A 284 22.59 16.41 -15.21
C ALA A 284 22.86 17.89 -14.89
N ALA A 285 22.60 18.33 -13.65
CA ALA A 285 22.86 19.71 -13.21
C ALA A 285 24.35 20.10 -13.33
N SER A 286 25.26 19.18 -12.99
CA SER A 286 26.71 19.39 -13.08
C SER A 286 27.22 19.52 -14.53
N ILE A 287 26.59 18.83 -15.48
CA ILE A 287 26.95 18.88 -16.90
C ILE A 287 26.52 20.21 -17.53
N VAL A 288 25.33 20.72 -17.18
CA VAL A 288 24.79 21.99 -17.69
C VAL A 288 25.63 23.17 -17.20
N ASP A 289 25.99 23.19 -15.92
CA ASP A 289 26.85 24.24 -15.35
C ASP A 289 28.27 24.19 -15.98
N GLY A 290 28.77 22.99 -16.29
CA GLY A 290 30.03 22.79 -16.99
C GLY A 290 30.03 23.16 -18.49
N LEU A 291 28.86 23.17 -19.14
CA LEU A 291 28.68 23.61 -20.54
C LEU A 291 28.56 25.13 -20.64
N LEU A 292 27.84 25.76 -19.70
CA LEU A 292 27.70 27.22 -19.60
C LEU A 292 29.06 27.90 -19.33
N ALA A 293 29.92 27.27 -18.52
CA ALA A 293 31.26 27.77 -18.25
C ALA A 293 32.22 27.71 -19.46
N ARG A 294 31.95 26.84 -20.46
CA ARG A 294 32.83 26.61 -21.62
C ARG A 294 32.46 27.43 -22.86
N HIS A 295 31.27 28.01 -22.92
CA HIS A 295 30.78 28.77 -24.09
C HIS A 295 30.13 30.12 -23.70
N PRO A 296 30.91 31.07 -23.14
CA PRO A 296 30.39 32.35 -22.65
C PRO A 296 29.77 33.23 -23.75
N ASP A 297 30.24 33.11 -24.99
CA ASP A 297 29.72 33.88 -26.12
C ASP A 297 28.31 33.45 -26.56
N PHE A 298 27.98 32.16 -26.39
CA PHE A 298 26.64 31.62 -26.68
C PHE A 298 25.59 32.12 -25.66
N VAL A 299 25.99 32.22 -24.39
CA VAL A 299 25.15 32.81 -23.32
C VAL A 299 24.90 34.30 -23.58
N ALA A 300 25.88 35.02 -24.13
CA ALA A 300 25.74 36.43 -24.48
C ALA A 300 24.77 36.66 -25.67
N GLU A 301 24.74 35.76 -26.65
CA GLU A 301 23.78 35.81 -27.77
C GLU A 301 22.34 35.49 -27.33
N LEU A 302 22.15 34.50 -26.45
CA LEU A 302 20.83 34.14 -25.93
C LEU A 302 20.26 35.21 -24.99
N ARG A 303 21.10 35.89 -24.21
CA ARG A 303 20.69 37.06 -23.41
C ARG A 303 20.28 38.25 -24.29
N ARG A 304 20.87 38.43 -25.48
CA ARG A 304 20.39 39.44 -26.45
C ARG A 304 19.02 39.10 -27.04
N ALA A 305 18.64 37.83 -27.06
CA ALA A 305 17.30 37.37 -27.41
C ALA A 305 16.28 37.46 -26.25
N ASN A 306 16.69 38.01 -25.09
CA ASN A 306 15.85 38.27 -23.92
C ASN A 306 15.22 37.03 -23.26
N LEU A 307 15.89 35.88 -23.37
CA LEU A 307 15.52 34.65 -22.67
C LEU A 307 16.11 34.63 -21.26
N ASP A 308 15.32 34.24 -20.27
CA ASP A 308 15.78 34.14 -18.89
C ASP A 308 16.67 32.89 -18.67
N GLU A 309 17.50 32.94 -17.64
CA GLU A 309 18.49 31.91 -17.33
C GLU A 309 17.85 30.55 -17.00
N LYS A 310 16.59 30.55 -16.52
CA LYS A 310 15.81 29.36 -16.18
C LYS A 310 15.28 28.68 -17.45
N ALA A 311 14.85 29.45 -18.44
CA ALA A 311 14.43 28.96 -19.75
C ALA A 311 15.60 28.35 -20.54
N ILE A 312 16.81 28.91 -20.41
CA ILE A 312 18.03 28.36 -21.03
C ILE A 312 18.37 27.00 -20.41
N LYS A 313 18.23 26.86 -19.09
CA LYS A 313 18.51 25.61 -18.34
C LYS A 313 17.56 24.49 -18.77
N ILE A 314 16.27 24.79 -18.87
CA ILE A 314 15.23 23.86 -19.34
C ILE A 314 15.48 23.43 -20.80
N MET A 315 15.91 24.34 -21.68
CA MET A 315 16.18 24.01 -23.09
C MET A 315 17.39 23.09 -23.27
N LEU A 316 18.43 23.23 -22.44
CA LEU A 316 19.61 22.36 -22.46
C LEU A 316 19.32 20.98 -21.86
N GLU A 317 18.48 20.91 -20.83
CA GLU A 317 18.04 19.65 -20.20
C GLU A 317 17.16 18.81 -21.13
N LEU A 318 16.37 19.45 -22.01
CA LEU A 318 15.45 18.76 -22.93
C LEU A 318 16.10 18.28 -24.24
N GLY A 319 17.39 18.56 -24.48
CA GLY A 319 18.14 17.98 -25.60
C GLY A 319 17.57 18.21 -27.00
N GLN A 320 16.77 19.26 -27.23
CA GLN A 320 16.15 19.50 -28.53
C GLN A 320 17.05 20.35 -29.45
N ASP A 321 17.43 19.79 -30.60
CA ASP A 321 18.15 20.48 -31.68
C ASP A 321 17.30 21.61 -32.27
N PHE A 322 17.51 22.84 -31.81
CA PHE A 322 16.91 24.03 -32.43
C PHE A 322 17.88 24.61 -33.48
N ARG A 323 17.57 24.44 -34.76
CA ARG A 323 18.21 25.22 -35.83
C ARG A 323 17.66 26.65 -35.78
N LEU A 324 18.50 27.61 -35.40
CA LEU A 324 18.17 29.03 -35.52
C LEU A 324 17.82 29.37 -36.99
N PRO A 325 16.75 30.14 -37.25
CA PRO A 325 16.54 30.72 -38.57
C PRO A 325 17.68 31.70 -38.85
N ALA A 326 18.28 31.60 -40.03
CA ALA A 326 19.28 32.57 -40.48
C ALA A 326 18.69 33.99 -40.43
N LEU A 327 19.32 34.86 -39.65
CA LEU A 327 19.02 36.28 -39.62
C LEU A 327 19.37 36.89 -40.99
N ALA A 328 18.35 37.41 -41.66
CA ALA A 328 18.44 38.60 -42.51
C ALA A 328 17.38 39.58 -42.01
#